data_AF-A0A2M8B5Y3-F1
#
_entry.id   AF-A0A2M8B5Y3-F1
#
_cell.length_a   1.000
_cell.length_b   1.000
_cell.length_c   1.000
_cell.angle_alpha   90.00
_cell.angle_beta   90.00
_cell.angle_gamma   90.00
#
_symmetry.space_group_name_H-M   'P 1'
#
loop_
_entity.id
_entity.type
_entity.pdbx_description
1 polymer ?
#
loop_
_entity_poly.entity_id
_entity_poly.type
_entity_poly.pdbx_seq_one_letter_code
_entity_poly.pdbx_strand_id
1 'polypeptide(L)'
;MKKFSRSILEKMMTRAPFVLPIWTFALFVGVAASGCVFDDSSFSIQSCTTTDDCATGSTCVAGQCVWGDVSLLDGDSQDDVDVPDLGSPCADSYCSANELCCAGECIDVTSDEANCGTCGKKCAALETCEEGACNCGGFTCDSAQACCDVGAGQSSCTSLVEFDNCGGCGIECRPGEDCLGGTCACESPTGIELCATEQECCPGFGCHLLENDPLHCGACGVRCGPGEVCVANACVCDATVGTSGGGQACATGEACCGNPRVCVDRNDPICDCGGAECATGEFCCSTDLGSGNITDACTYVAIDPANCGDCGTPCAEAEDCVGGACECQAGFADCDGMPGCETRPDSNPLHCGACGNACEPGFVCNGSGACELTCPVGLTECNGNGTCVDLLVDRANCGSCNTTCDAGEVCDGAGHCALSCQAGLTDCTDKCVDLQTDRAHCGDCTTTCAAGDVCNGSGSCALSCQSGLTDCNDKCVDPLTDRANCGACGTTCDPGYVCNGAGVCTLSCQSGLTNCAGKCVDTDTDRANCGGCGTTCDAGDICNGAGSCTLSCEAGLTDCNDKCVDRQTDRANCGACGTTCNAGSVCNGSGVCALSCQSG
;
A
#
# COMPACT_ATOMS: atom_id res chain seq x y z
N MET A 1 33.13 -50.49 -10.69
CA MET A 1 33.70 -51.15 -9.49
C MET A 1 33.65 -50.11 -8.37
N LYS A 2 32.89 -50.18 -7.26
CA LYS A 2 32.40 -51.21 -6.32
C LYS A 2 30.97 -50.77 -5.90
N LYS A 3 29.87 -51.53 -5.94
CA LYS A 3 29.33 -52.64 -5.11
C LYS A 3 29.21 -52.40 -3.58
N PHE A 4 27.94 -52.37 -3.13
CA PHE A 4 27.30 -52.75 -1.84
C PHE A 4 27.58 -51.89 -0.58
N SER A 5 26.65 -51.62 0.37
CA SER A 5 25.27 -52.09 0.65
C SER A 5 24.52 -51.12 1.62
N ARG A 6 23.18 -51.25 1.62
CA ARG A 6 22.07 -50.68 2.42
C ARG A 6 22.28 -50.41 3.93
N SER A 7 21.57 -49.39 4.48
CA SER A 7 20.40 -49.56 5.38
C SER A 7 19.96 -48.28 6.14
N ILE A 8 18.71 -47.83 5.88
CA ILE A 8 17.66 -47.31 6.79
C ILE A 8 17.97 -46.17 7.79
N LEU A 9 17.23 -45.03 7.74
CA LEU A 9 16.28 -44.51 8.77
C LEU A 9 15.75 -43.08 8.44
N GLU A 10 14.42 -42.91 8.60
CA GLU A 10 13.65 -41.75 9.15
C GLU A 10 13.66 -40.37 8.43
N LYS A 11 12.55 -39.93 7.82
CA LYS A 11 11.29 -39.34 8.36
C LYS A 11 11.48 -38.05 9.17
N MET A 12 11.47 -36.92 8.47
CA MET A 12 11.15 -35.59 8.99
C MET A 12 9.84 -35.10 8.34
N MET A 13 8.86 -34.70 9.16
CA MET A 13 7.73 -33.88 8.73
C MET A 13 7.41 -32.86 9.84
N THR A 14 7.71 -31.60 9.56
CA THR A 14 7.17 -30.44 10.27
C THR A 14 6.54 -29.47 9.27
N ARG A 15 5.26 -29.16 9.53
CA ARG A 15 4.55 -27.88 9.39
C ARG A 15 4.45 -27.19 8.01
N ALA A 16 3.18 -27.10 7.57
CA ALA A 16 2.43 -26.02 6.87
C ALA A 16 3.16 -24.74 6.40
N PRO A 17 2.75 -24.02 5.32
CA PRO A 17 1.43 -23.34 5.26
C PRO A 17 0.78 -23.05 3.87
N PHE A 18 -0.41 -22.45 3.95
CA PHE A 18 -1.28 -21.74 2.99
C PHE A 18 -0.70 -21.20 1.66
N VAL A 19 -1.54 -21.19 0.60
CA VAL A 19 -2.01 -20.05 -0.26
C VAL A 19 -2.47 -20.56 -1.66
N LEU A 20 -3.66 -20.09 -2.10
CA LEU A 20 -4.36 -20.25 -3.41
C LEU A 20 -3.61 -19.57 -4.60
N PRO A 21 -4.17 -19.44 -5.84
CA PRO A 21 -4.92 -20.32 -6.76
C PRO A 21 -4.27 -20.35 -8.19
N ILE A 22 -4.91 -20.99 -9.20
CA ILE A 22 -5.09 -20.52 -10.61
C ILE A 22 -4.99 -21.62 -11.71
N TRP A 23 -6.16 -21.86 -12.34
CA TRP A 23 -6.48 -22.05 -13.77
C TRP A 23 -5.96 -23.24 -14.61
N THR A 24 -6.95 -23.85 -15.28
CA THR A 24 -6.99 -24.37 -16.67
C THR A 24 -6.26 -25.67 -17.03
N PHE A 25 -7.00 -26.68 -17.48
CA PHE A 25 -7.30 -26.87 -18.91
C PHE A 25 -8.29 -28.03 -19.12
N ALA A 26 -9.06 -27.90 -20.19
CA ALA A 26 -10.16 -28.75 -20.58
C ALA A 26 -9.72 -30.05 -21.30
N LEU A 27 -10.71 -30.94 -21.48
CA LEU A 27 -11.15 -31.51 -22.77
C LEU A 27 -11.16 -33.05 -22.90
N PHE A 28 -12.34 -33.53 -23.32
CA PHE A 28 -12.68 -34.73 -24.13
C PHE A 28 -13.04 -36.09 -23.49
N VAL A 29 -14.37 -36.28 -23.39
CA VAL A 29 -15.23 -37.30 -24.04
C VAL A 29 -14.91 -38.80 -23.89
N GLY A 30 -15.91 -39.52 -23.35
CA GLY A 30 -16.11 -40.96 -23.56
C GLY A 30 -17.42 -41.44 -22.94
N VAL A 31 -18.44 -41.65 -23.76
CA VAL A 31 -19.78 -42.17 -23.38
C VAL A 31 -19.69 -43.66 -23.07
N ALA A 32 -20.20 -44.10 -21.92
CA ALA A 32 -21.22 -45.16 -21.76
C ALA A 32 -21.25 -45.75 -20.33
N ALA A 33 -22.48 -46.08 -19.90
CA ALA A 33 -22.88 -46.98 -18.82
C ALA A 33 -22.98 -46.41 -17.39
N SER A 34 -24.23 -46.18 -16.99
CA SER A 34 -24.85 -46.59 -15.73
C SER A 34 -24.25 -46.08 -14.41
N GLY A 35 -25.00 -45.19 -13.74
CA GLY A 35 -24.90 -44.96 -12.29
C GLY A 35 -24.74 -43.48 -11.95
N CYS A 36 -25.85 -42.74 -11.84
CA CYS A 36 -25.81 -41.48 -11.10
C CYS A 36 -25.68 -41.80 -9.62
N VAL A 37 -24.48 -41.54 -9.10
CA VAL A 37 -24.20 -41.26 -7.70
C VAL A 37 -24.78 -39.88 -7.40
N PHE A 38 -25.59 -39.78 -6.35
CA PHE A 38 -26.04 -38.51 -5.81
C PHE A 38 -24.90 -37.91 -4.97
N ASP A 39 -24.46 -36.70 -5.32
CA ASP A 39 -23.76 -35.80 -4.42
C ASP A 39 -24.64 -34.57 -4.21
N ASP A 40 -24.81 -34.21 -2.95
CA ASP A 40 -25.87 -33.39 -2.40
C ASP A 40 -25.25 -32.03 -2.03
N SER A 41 -25.36 -31.04 -2.91
CA SER A 41 -25.06 -29.63 -2.57
C SER A 41 -25.38 -28.68 -3.74
N SER A 42 -26.66 -28.36 -3.94
CA SER A 42 -27.14 -27.03 -4.39
C SER A 42 -28.66 -26.98 -4.62
N PHE A 43 -29.44 -27.02 -3.54
CA PHE A 43 -30.83 -26.55 -3.60
C PHE A 43 -30.84 -25.02 -3.39
N SER A 44 -30.57 -24.25 -4.46
CA SER A 44 -30.95 -22.83 -4.45
C SER A 44 -32.42 -22.75 -4.84
N ILE A 45 -33.31 -22.49 -3.88
CA ILE A 45 -34.73 -22.29 -4.17
C ILE A 45 -34.86 -20.99 -4.97
N GLN A 46 -35.23 -21.09 -6.24
CA GLN A 46 -35.45 -19.93 -7.10
C GLN A 46 -36.84 -19.36 -6.79
N SER A 47 -36.88 -18.15 -6.24
CA SER A 47 -38.13 -17.40 -6.03
C SER A 47 -38.65 -16.86 -7.35
N CYS A 48 -39.95 -16.97 -7.59
CA CYS A 48 -40.61 -16.58 -8.84
C CYS A 48 -41.82 -15.69 -8.57
N THR A 49 -42.24 -14.90 -9.57
CA THR A 49 -43.52 -14.16 -9.52
C THR A 49 -44.49 -14.65 -10.58
N THR A 50 -43.96 -15.15 -11.70
CA THR A 50 -44.72 -15.83 -12.75
C THR A 50 -43.99 -17.09 -13.20
N THR A 51 -44.68 -17.96 -13.93
CA THR A 51 -44.12 -19.25 -14.39
C THR A 51 -42.97 -19.09 -15.39
N ASP A 52 -42.87 -17.96 -16.09
CA ASP A 52 -41.78 -17.68 -17.03
C ASP A 52 -40.42 -17.43 -16.32
N ASP A 53 -40.45 -17.17 -15.01
CA ASP A 53 -39.26 -17.04 -14.16
C ASP A 53 -38.64 -18.40 -13.80
N CYS A 54 -39.34 -19.50 -14.10
CA CYS A 54 -38.96 -20.86 -13.73
C CYS A 54 -38.38 -21.65 -14.93
N ALA A 55 -37.55 -22.66 -14.63
CA ALA A 55 -37.00 -23.54 -15.66
C ALA A 55 -38.11 -24.33 -16.39
N THR A 56 -37.90 -24.59 -17.68
CA THR A 56 -38.84 -25.30 -18.56
C THR A 56 -39.31 -26.62 -17.93
N GLY A 57 -40.63 -26.76 -17.74
CA GLY A 57 -41.25 -27.92 -17.06
C GLY A 57 -41.63 -27.70 -15.58
N SER A 58 -41.41 -26.49 -15.06
CA SER A 58 -41.82 -26.09 -13.70
C SER A 58 -42.94 -25.04 -13.75
N THR A 59 -43.71 -24.91 -12.67
CA THR A 59 -44.70 -23.84 -12.49
C THR A 59 -44.43 -23.02 -11.23
N CYS A 60 -44.73 -21.72 -11.28
CA CYS A 60 -44.57 -20.85 -10.11
C CYS A 60 -45.79 -20.96 -9.20
N VAL A 61 -45.61 -21.45 -7.97
CA VAL A 61 -46.67 -21.59 -6.98
C VAL A 61 -46.23 -20.90 -5.69
N ALA A 62 -47.02 -19.92 -5.23
CA ALA A 62 -46.77 -19.16 -4.00
C ALA A 62 -45.35 -18.56 -3.88
N GLY A 63 -44.75 -18.19 -5.00
CA GLY A 63 -43.44 -17.53 -5.04
C GLY A 63 -42.25 -18.47 -5.23
N GLN A 64 -42.47 -19.77 -5.46
CA GLN A 64 -41.40 -20.76 -5.68
C GLN A 64 -41.71 -21.69 -6.86
N CYS A 65 -40.66 -22.08 -7.59
CA CYS A 65 -40.80 -22.97 -8.76
C CYS A 65 -40.90 -24.45 -8.32
N VAL A 66 -41.94 -25.15 -8.77
CA VAL A 66 -42.18 -26.59 -8.49
C VAL A 66 -42.28 -27.42 -9.78
N TRP A 67 -41.78 -28.67 -9.75
CA TRP A 67 -41.73 -29.60 -10.90
C TRP A 67 -42.88 -30.62 -10.85
N GLY A 68 -43.71 -30.69 -11.91
CA GLY A 68 -44.76 -31.72 -12.07
C GLY A 68 -46.05 -31.22 -12.74
N ASP A 69 -46.67 -32.07 -13.56
CA ASP A 69 -47.83 -31.77 -14.41
C ASP A 69 -49.10 -31.45 -13.60
N VAL A 70 -49.53 -30.18 -13.64
CA VAL A 70 -50.87 -29.74 -13.22
C VAL A 70 -51.84 -30.07 -14.34
N SER A 71 -52.33 -31.30 -14.38
CA SER A 71 -53.51 -31.67 -15.16
C SER A 71 -54.40 -32.55 -14.30
N LEU A 72 -55.29 -31.89 -13.55
CA LEU A 72 -56.65 -32.30 -13.18
C LEU A 72 -57.11 -31.30 -12.10
N LEU A 73 -57.89 -30.31 -12.52
CA LEU A 73 -59.12 -29.79 -11.91
C LEU A 73 -59.35 -28.36 -12.43
N ASP A 74 -60.01 -28.33 -13.59
CA ASP A 74 -60.61 -27.14 -14.19
C ASP A 74 -61.69 -26.54 -13.28
N GLY A 75 -61.85 -25.22 -13.40
CA GLY A 75 -62.98 -24.48 -12.82
C GLY A 75 -64.29 -24.64 -13.61
N ASP A 76 -65.37 -24.52 -12.85
CA ASP A 76 -66.74 -24.12 -13.17
C ASP A 76 -67.58 -24.95 -14.16
N SER A 77 -68.56 -25.71 -13.63
CA SER A 77 -69.96 -25.22 -13.50
C SER A 77 -70.99 -26.34 -13.19
N GLN A 78 -72.00 -25.95 -12.40
CA GLN A 78 -73.35 -26.48 -12.22
C GLN A 78 -73.62 -27.65 -11.25
N ASP A 79 -74.48 -27.31 -10.29
CA ASP A 79 -75.52 -28.10 -9.59
C ASP A 79 -75.20 -29.51 -9.06
N ASP A 80 -75.44 -29.65 -7.75
CA ASP A 80 -75.56 -30.87 -6.93
C ASP A 80 -74.28 -31.74 -6.85
N VAL A 81 -73.65 -31.93 -5.68
CA VAL A 81 -74.06 -32.84 -4.59
C VAL A 81 -73.13 -32.55 -3.41
N ASP A 82 -73.60 -32.66 -2.15
CA ASP A 82 -72.75 -32.75 -0.95
C ASP A 82 -71.65 -33.82 -1.15
N VAL A 83 -70.44 -33.43 -1.54
CA VAL A 83 -69.27 -34.32 -1.49
C VAL A 83 -68.75 -34.24 -0.06
N PRO A 84 -68.82 -35.32 0.72
CA PRO A 84 -68.28 -35.32 2.08
C PRO A 84 -66.77 -35.09 2.02
N ASP A 85 -66.22 -34.41 3.02
CA ASP A 85 -64.79 -34.18 3.22
C ASP A 85 -64.00 -35.52 3.09
N LEU A 86 -63.49 -35.80 1.90
CA LEU A 86 -62.68 -36.98 1.59
C LEU A 86 -61.25 -36.61 2.02
N GLY A 87 -60.70 -37.26 3.04
CA GLY A 87 -59.38 -36.95 3.63
C GLY A 87 -58.19 -37.20 2.69
N SER A 88 -56.99 -37.49 3.21
CA SER A 88 -55.80 -37.63 2.33
C SER A 88 -55.95 -38.78 1.33
N PRO A 89 -55.60 -38.59 0.03
CA PRO A 89 -55.65 -39.64 -0.98
C PRO A 89 -54.67 -40.77 -0.64
N CYS A 90 -55.14 -42.01 -0.71
CA CYS A 90 -54.35 -43.20 -0.38
C CYS A 90 -54.69 -44.39 -1.29
N ALA A 91 -53.73 -44.75 -2.14
CA ALA A 91 -53.90 -45.73 -3.21
C ALA A 91 -55.17 -45.43 -4.04
N ASP A 92 -56.16 -46.32 -4.00
CA ASP A 92 -57.42 -46.20 -4.76
C ASP A 92 -58.59 -45.62 -3.93
N SER A 93 -58.33 -44.99 -2.77
CA SER A 93 -59.33 -44.45 -1.84
C SER A 93 -58.87 -43.14 -1.15
N TYR A 94 -59.71 -42.56 -0.28
CA TYR A 94 -59.36 -41.40 0.58
C TYR A 94 -59.50 -41.79 2.05
N CYS A 95 -58.56 -41.36 2.88
CA CYS A 95 -58.56 -41.65 4.32
C CYS A 95 -59.63 -40.84 5.06
N SER A 96 -60.04 -41.32 6.23
CA SER A 96 -61.00 -40.63 7.09
C SER A 96 -60.35 -39.43 7.81
N ALA A 97 -61.16 -38.56 8.42
CA ALA A 97 -60.64 -37.51 9.29
C ALA A 97 -59.80 -38.13 10.43
N ASN A 98 -58.59 -37.59 10.66
CA ASN A 98 -57.52 -38.06 11.56
C ASN A 98 -56.60 -39.19 11.05
N GLU A 99 -56.85 -39.73 9.86
CA GLU A 99 -56.00 -40.75 9.23
C GLU A 99 -55.04 -40.12 8.19
N LEU A 100 -53.79 -40.59 8.16
CA LEU A 100 -52.85 -40.30 7.07
C LEU A 100 -52.56 -41.55 6.24
N CYS A 101 -52.26 -41.35 4.96
CA CYS A 101 -51.81 -42.41 4.09
C CYS A 101 -50.35 -42.78 4.40
N CYS A 102 -50.14 -43.91 5.07
CA CYS A 102 -48.83 -44.42 5.43
C CYS A 102 -48.57 -45.70 4.64
N ALA A 103 -47.61 -45.66 3.71
CA ALA A 103 -47.25 -46.79 2.85
C ALA A 103 -48.42 -47.43 2.06
N GLY A 104 -49.43 -46.63 1.69
CA GLY A 104 -50.58 -47.08 0.90
C GLY A 104 -51.78 -47.56 1.72
N GLU A 105 -51.70 -47.47 3.05
CA GLU A 105 -52.82 -47.75 3.96
C GLU A 105 -53.17 -46.50 4.78
N CYS A 106 -54.46 -46.31 5.06
CA CYS A 106 -54.93 -45.23 5.94
C CYS A 106 -54.72 -45.63 7.40
N ILE A 107 -53.89 -44.87 8.13
CA ILE A 107 -53.57 -45.10 9.53
C ILE A 107 -53.99 -43.89 10.36
N ASP A 108 -54.73 -44.13 11.44
CA ASP A 108 -55.10 -43.09 12.42
C ASP A 108 -53.87 -42.67 13.22
N VAL A 109 -53.27 -41.55 12.81
CA VAL A 109 -52.06 -41.03 13.45
C VAL A 109 -52.35 -40.44 14.83
N THR A 110 -53.61 -40.28 15.23
CA THR A 110 -53.93 -39.71 16.54
C THR A 110 -53.86 -40.73 17.69
N SER A 111 -53.88 -42.02 17.35
CA SER A 111 -53.89 -43.12 18.32
C SER A 111 -52.91 -44.26 17.99
N ASP A 112 -52.42 -44.35 16.75
CA ASP A 112 -51.48 -45.40 16.36
C ASP A 112 -50.08 -45.16 16.95
N GLU A 113 -49.63 -46.08 17.81
CA GLU A 113 -48.35 -45.98 18.53
C GLU A 113 -47.12 -46.02 17.62
N ALA A 114 -47.24 -46.54 16.39
CA ALA A 114 -46.16 -46.60 15.41
C ALA A 114 -46.16 -45.41 14.43
N ASN A 115 -47.23 -44.61 14.41
CA ASN A 115 -47.44 -43.52 13.46
C ASN A 115 -48.01 -42.26 14.16
N CYS A 116 -47.60 -42.00 15.40
CA CYS A 116 -48.20 -40.98 16.24
C CYS A 116 -47.91 -39.56 15.75
N GLY A 117 -48.96 -38.87 15.31
CA GLY A 117 -48.98 -37.54 14.70
C GLY A 117 -48.54 -37.53 13.23
N THR A 118 -47.74 -38.51 12.79
CA THR A 118 -47.27 -38.66 11.40
C THR A 118 -46.82 -40.09 11.12
N CYS A 119 -46.89 -40.49 9.84
CA CYS A 119 -46.42 -41.80 9.39
C CYS A 119 -44.99 -42.11 9.84
N GLY A 120 -44.78 -43.29 10.42
CA GLY A 120 -43.48 -43.80 10.86
C GLY A 120 -42.93 -43.20 12.16
N LYS A 121 -43.63 -42.25 12.80
CA LYS A 121 -43.24 -41.72 14.11
C LYS A 121 -43.75 -42.62 15.22
N LYS A 122 -42.91 -43.57 15.62
CA LYS A 122 -43.17 -44.40 16.80
C LYS A 122 -42.87 -43.64 18.09
N CYS A 123 -43.76 -43.72 19.08
CA CYS A 123 -43.50 -43.15 20.41
C CYS A 123 -42.33 -43.83 21.13
N ALA A 124 -41.66 -43.10 22.02
CA ALA A 124 -40.58 -43.66 22.82
C ALA A 124 -41.11 -44.72 23.80
N ALA A 125 -40.21 -45.53 24.36
CA ALA A 125 -40.63 -46.55 25.32
C ALA A 125 -41.41 -45.94 26.48
N LEU A 126 -42.53 -46.58 26.86
CA LEU A 126 -43.45 -46.17 27.95
C LEU A 126 -44.33 -44.95 27.67
N GLU A 127 -44.25 -44.37 26.46
CA GLU A 127 -45.18 -43.37 25.97
C GLU A 127 -46.35 -44.01 25.20
N THR A 128 -47.51 -43.36 25.24
CA THR A 128 -48.71 -43.74 24.48
C THR A 128 -49.09 -42.64 23.51
N CYS A 129 -49.59 -43.01 22.33
CA CYS A 129 -50.09 -42.03 21.37
C CYS A 129 -51.50 -41.57 21.76
N GLU A 130 -51.65 -40.29 22.09
CA GLU A 130 -52.94 -39.69 22.36
C GLU A 130 -53.05 -38.34 21.63
N GLU A 131 -54.11 -38.15 20.85
CA GLU A 131 -54.36 -36.94 20.06
C GLU A 131 -53.19 -36.58 19.10
N GLY A 132 -52.43 -37.57 18.66
CA GLY A 132 -51.29 -37.39 17.75
C GLY A 132 -50.00 -36.93 18.42
N ALA A 133 -49.95 -36.93 19.75
CA ALA A 133 -48.75 -36.67 20.54
C ALA A 133 -48.37 -37.92 21.37
N CYS A 134 -47.07 -38.13 21.54
CA CYS A 134 -46.56 -39.18 22.42
C CYS A 134 -46.55 -38.65 23.84
N ASN A 135 -47.37 -39.24 24.70
CA ASN A 135 -47.56 -38.80 26.08
C ASN A 135 -47.04 -39.85 27.06
N CYS A 136 -46.38 -39.38 28.11
CA CYS A 136 -45.93 -40.16 29.24
C CYS A 136 -46.91 -40.03 30.40
N GLY A 137 -47.73 -41.05 30.67
CA GLY A 137 -48.74 -41.00 31.72
C GLY A 137 -49.70 -39.81 31.60
N GLY A 138 -49.97 -39.35 30.37
CA GLY A 138 -50.81 -38.19 30.05
C GLY A 138 -50.08 -36.83 29.98
N PHE A 139 -48.76 -36.79 30.09
CA PHE A 139 -47.96 -35.56 30.00
C PHE A 139 -46.90 -35.65 28.89
N THR A 140 -46.61 -34.55 28.22
CA THR A 140 -45.45 -34.44 27.32
C THR A 140 -44.21 -34.10 28.13
N CYS A 141 -43.15 -34.89 28.01
CA CYS A 141 -41.90 -34.63 28.73
C CYS A 141 -41.08 -33.52 28.08
N ASP A 142 -40.39 -32.73 28.90
CA ASP A 142 -39.44 -31.73 28.42
C ASP A 142 -38.18 -32.38 27.82
N SER A 143 -37.39 -31.61 27.08
CA SER A 143 -36.18 -32.10 26.39
C SER A 143 -35.07 -32.62 27.31
N ALA A 144 -35.14 -32.39 28.63
CA ALA A 144 -34.20 -32.88 29.64
C ALA A 144 -34.80 -34.01 30.52
N GLN A 145 -35.96 -34.55 30.13
CA GLN A 145 -36.67 -35.60 30.83
C GLN A 145 -36.89 -36.81 29.91
N ALA A 146 -37.05 -37.99 30.50
CA ALA A 146 -37.55 -39.17 29.81
C ALA A 146 -38.81 -39.71 30.48
N CYS A 147 -39.61 -40.42 29.70
CA CYS A 147 -40.72 -41.19 30.23
C CYS A 147 -40.21 -42.44 30.94
N CYS A 148 -40.28 -42.44 32.28
CA CYS A 148 -39.78 -43.54 33.10
C CYS A 148 -40.91 -44.25 33.82
N ASP A 149 -40.76 -45.57 34.01
CA ASP A 149 -41.65 -46.35 34.86
C ASP A 149 -41.39 -45.94 36.32
N VAL A 150 -42.39 -45.32 36.95
CA VAL A 150 -42.33 -44.90 38.36
C VAL A 150 -42.91 -45.96 39.30
N GLY A 151 -43.17 -47.17 38.78
CA GLY A 151 -43.73 -48.29 39.49
C GLY A 151 -45.26 -48.36 39.39
N ALA A 152 -45.82 -49.50 39.80
CA ALA A 152 -47.25 -49.80 39.75
C ALA A 152 -47.91 -49.68 38.36
N GLY A 153 -47.12 -49.80 37.28
CA GLY A 153 -47.59 -49.70 35.90
C GLY A 153 -47.91 -48.28 35.44
N GLN A 154 -47.35 -47.27 36.12
CA GLN A 154 -47.50 -45.86 35.77
C GLN A 154 -46.17 -45.33 35.21
N SER A 155 -46.25 -44.50 34.18
CA SER A 155 -45.11 -43.78 33.64
C SER A 155 -45.21 -42.29 33.94
N SER A 156 -44.07 -41.64 34.20
CA SER A 156 -43.99 -40.21 34.46
C SER A 156 -42.68 -39.60 33.94
N CYS A 157 -42.72 -38.32 33.60
CA CYS A 157 -41.54 -37.58 33.15
C CYS A 157 -40.55 -37.41 34.30
N THR A 158 -39.39 -38.05 34.17
CA THR A 158 -38.33 -38.06 35.18
C THR A 158 -37.12 -37.29 34.68
N SER A 159 -36.49 -36.51 35.56
CA SER A 159 -35.32 -35.69 35.25
C SER A 159 -34.12 -36.56 34.90
N LEU A 160 -33.47 -36.29 33.76
CA LEU A 160 -32.29 -37.03 33.31
C LEU A 160 -30.95 -36.46 33.82
N VAL A 161 -31.01 -35.46 34.70
CA VAL A 161 -29.84 -34.82 35.31
C VAL A 161 -29.75 -35.09 36.82
N GLU A 162 -30.58 -35.99 37.32
CA GLU A 162 -30.52 -36.47 38.69
C GLU A 162 -29.58 -37.67 38.80
N PHE A 163 -28.96 -37.83 39.97
CA PHE A 163 -27.96 -38.88 40.24
C PHE A 163 -28.48 -40.29 39.94
N ASP A 164 -29.76 -40.56 40.22
CA ASP A 164 -30.39 -41.87 40.05
C ASP A 164 -30.95 -42.13 38.62
N ASN A 165 -30.96 -41.10 37.75
CA ASN A 165 -31.58 -41.15 36.42
C ASN A 165 -30.71 -40.49 35.35
N CYS A 166 -29.38 -40.57 35.51
CA CYS A 166 -28.46 -39.77 34.72
C CYS A 166 -28.39 -40.22 33.26
N GLY A 167 -28.91 -39.40 32.36
CA GLY A 167 -28.99 -39.69 30.92
C GLY A 167 -30.05 -40.72 30.53
N GLY A 168 -30.71 -41.35 31.50
CA GLY A 168 -31.77 -42.33 31.28
C GLY A 168 -32.39 -42.85 32.58
N CYS A 169 -33.58 -43.43 32.46
CA CYS A 169 -34.33 -43.97 33.58
C CYS A 169 -33.54 -45.05 34.35
N GLY A 170 -33.36 -44.86 35.66
CA GLY A 170 -32.69 -45.82 36.55
C GLY A 170 -31.19 -45.97 36.32
N ILE A 171 -30.56 -45.02 35.64
CA ILE A 171 -29.10 -44.96 35.50
C ILE A 171 -28.53 -44.20 36.71
N GLU A 172 -28.15 -44.94 37.74
CA GLU A 172 -27.48 -44.41 38.93
C GLU A 172 -25.97 -44.25 38.67
N CYS A 173 -25.41 -43.09 39.01
CA CYS A 173 -23.96 -42.84 38.88
C CYS A 173 -23.14 -43.60 39.91
N ARG A 174 -21.87 -43.88 39.59
CA ARG A 174 -21.00 -44.61 40.52
C ARG A 174 -20.61 -43.71 41.71
N PRO A 175 -20.18 -44.30 42.83
CA PRO A 175 -19.70 -43.51 43.97
C PRO A 175 -18.62 -42.51 43.55
N GLY A 176 -18.83 -41.24 43.93
CA GLY A 176 -17.93 -40.13 43.62
C GLY A 176 -18.20 -39.41 42.28
N GLU A 177 -18.97 -40.01 41.36
CA GLU A 177 -19.39 -39.36 40.12
C GLU A 177 -20.61 -38.46 40.33
N ASP A 178 -20.74 -37.42 39.52
CA ASP A 178 -21.90 -36.55 39.46
C ASP A 178 -22.61 -36.69 38.10
N CYS A 179 -23.91 -36.40 38.06
CA CYS A 179 -24.66 -36.37 36.80
C CYS A 179 -24.45 -35.04 36.07
N LEU A 180 -23.48 -34.99 35.17
CA LEU A 180 -23.09 -33.77 34.47
C LEU A 180 -23.59 -33.82 33.03
N GLY A 181 -24.67 -33.07 32.75
CA GLY A 181 -25.25 -32.99 31.40
C GLY A 181 -25.90 -34.29 30.92
N GLY A 182 -26.43 -35.10 31.85
CA GLY A 182 -27.01 -36.41 31.54
C GLY A 182 -25.97 -37.50 31.30
N THR A 183 -24.75 -37.34 31.81
CA THR A 183 -23.72 -38.38 31.80
C THR A 183 -23.08 -38.45 33.19
N CYS A 184 -22.95 -39.66 33.74
CA CYS A 184 -22.20 -39.87 34.98
C CYS A 184 -20.72 -39.64 34.71
N ALA A 185 -20.15 -38.64 35.39
CA ALA A 185 -18.78 -38.21 35.16
C ALA A 185 -18.13 -37.69 36.44
N CYS A 186 -16.81 -37.67 36.44
CA CYS A 186 -15.99 -37.25 37.55
C CYS A 186 -15.48 -35.82 37.38
N GLU A 187 -15.56 -35.01 38.43
CA GLU A 187 -14.92 -33.69 38.45
C GLU A 187 -13.42 -33.80 38.75
N SER A 188 -12.61 -33.12 37.93
CA SER A 188 -11.15 -33.03 38.06
C SER A 188 -10.68 -31.56 38.04
N PRO A 189 -9.42 -31.27 38.43
CA PRO A 189 -8.86 -29.92 38.37
C PRO A 189 -8.85 -29.32 36.96
N THR A 190 -8.90 -30.17 35.92
CA THR A 190 -8.84 -29.77 34.51
C THR A 190 -10.20 -29.83 33.81
N GLY A 191 -11.26 -30.29 34.48
CA GLY A 191 -12.62 -30.33 33.92
C GLY A 191 -13.39 -31.59 34.31
N ILE A 192 -14.11 -32.17 33.34
CA ILE A 192 -14.97 -33.35 33.51
C ILE A 192 -14.32 -34.54 32.80
N GLU A 193 -14.21 -35.68 33.47
CA GLU A 193 -13.60 -36.91 32.94
C GLU A 193 -14.49 -38.14 33.20
N LEU A 194 -14.38 -39.16 32.33
CA LEU A 194 -15.06 -40.45 32.48
C LEU A 194 -14.08 -41.49 33.02
N CYS A 195 -14.35 -42.03 34.21
CA CYS A 195 -13.45 -42.99 34.84
C CYS A 195 -13.49 -44.36 34.15
N ALA A 196 -12.32 -44.98 34.00
CA ALA A 196 -12.23 -46.36 33.54
C ALA A 196 -12.91 -47.31 34.55
N THR A 197 -13.26 -48.53 34.12
CA THR A 197 -13.97 -49.51 34.96
C THR A 197 -13.27 -49.90 36.26
N GLU A 198 -11.95 -49.71 36.34
CA GLU A 198 -11.11 -50.06 37.51
C GLU A 198 -10.73 -48.82 38.35
N GLN A 199 -11.07 -47.62 37.88
CA GLN A 199 -10.79 -46.36 38.56
C GLN A 199 -11.98 -45.90 39.40
N GLU A 200 -11.69 -45.28 40.53
CA GLU A 200 -12.68 -44.57 41.33
C GLU A 200 -12.58 -43.07 41.07
N CYS A 201 -13.73 -42.40 41.05
CA CYS A 201 -13.76 -40.95 40.97
C CYS A 201 -13.41 -40.35 42.34
N CYS A 202 -12.37 -39.53 42.37
CA CYS A 202 -12.05 -38.69 43.52
C CYS A 202 -12.52 -37.26 43.24
N PRO A 203 -13.62 -36.79 43.89
CA PRO A 203 -14.20 -35.49 43.61
C PRO A 203 -13.17 -34.36 43.70
N GLY A 204 -13.00 -33.62 42.61
CA GLY A 204 -12.03 -32.52 42.49
C GLY A 204 -10.59 -32.95 42.23
N PHE A 205 -10.29 -34.25 42.18
CA PHE A 205 -8.99 -34.82 41.87
C PHE A 205 -8.99 -35.65 40.57
N GLY A 206 -10.15 -36.05 40.07
CA GLY A 206 -10.30 -36.87 38.86
C GLY A 206 -10.28 -38.38 39.14
N CYS A 207 -10.06 -39.17 38.09
CA CYS A 207 -10.14 -40.63 38.14
C CYS A 207 -8.82 -41.27 38.54
N HIS A 208 -8.81 -42.03 39.65
CA HIS A 208 -7.59 -42.62 40.21
C HIS A 208 -7.76 -44.11 40.52
N LEU A 209 -6.66 -44.85 40.43
CA LEU A 209 -6.59 -46.25 40.85
C LEU A 209 -6.19 -46.30 42.32
N LEU A 210 -7.15 -46.40 43.24
CA LEU A 210 -6.86 -46.38 44.68
C LEU A 210 -5.99 -47.55 45.14
N GLU A 211 -5.87 -48.60 44.33
CA GLU A 211 -5.07 -49.78 44.64
C GLU A 211 -3.56 -49.49 44.64
N ASN A 212 -3.11 -48.56 43.79
CA ASN A 212 -1.70 -48.32 43.53
C ASN A 212 -1.32 -46.84 43.35
N ASP A 213 -2.27 -45.91 43.44
CA ASP A 213 -1.99 -44.47 43.45
C ASP A 213 -1.47 -44.02 44.83
N PRO A 214 -0.21 -43.57 44.94
CA PRO A 214 0.36 -43.09 46.21
C PRO A 214 -0.30 -41.83 46.77
N LEU A 215 -1.07 -41.09 45.99
CA LEU A 215 -1.74 -39.85 46.39
C LEU A 215 -3.22 -40.04 46.78
N HIS A 216 -3.80 -41.18 46.43
CA HIS A 216 -5.20 -41.54 46.70
C HIS A 216 -5.30 -43.02 47.16
N CYS A 217 -4.35 -43.48 47.97
CA CYS A 217 -4.18 -44.89 48.30
C CYS A 217 -5.31 -45.41 49.21
N GLY A 218 -6.15 -46.28 48.67
CA GLY A 218 -7.30 -46.90 49.33
C GLY A 218 -8.49 -45.97 49.63
N ALA A 219 -8.30 -44.66 49.52
CA ALA A 219 -9.36 -43.66 49.56
C ALA A 219 -8.88 -42.33 48.97
N CYS A 220 -9.81 -41.55 48.44
CA CYS A 220 -9.52 -40.25 47.86
C CYS A 220 -8.85 -39.31 48.86
N GLY A 221 -7.68 -38.78 48.47
CA GLY A 221 -6.88 -37.84 49.25
C GLY A 221 -5.99 -38.49 50.30
N VAL A 222 -5.99 -39.83 50.41
CA VAL A 222 -5.07 -40.57 51.28
C VAL A 222 -3.71 -40.65 50.60
N ARG A 223 -2.76 -39.83 51.07
CA ARG A 223 -1.39 -39.80 50.55
C ARG A 223 -0.48 -40.67 51.40
N CYS A 224 0.32 -41.51 50.73
CA CYS A 224 1.35 -42.28 51.39
C CYS A 224 2.47 -41.38 51.93
N GLY A 225 3.08 -41.80 53.04
CA GLY A 225 4.19 -41.13 53.66
C GLY A 225 5.46 -41.16 52.80
N PRO A 226 6.51 -40.39 53.16
CA PRO A 226 7.72 -40.31 52.33
C PRO A 226 8.38 -41.67 52.12
N GLY A 227 8.61 -42.03 50.86
CA GLY A 227 9.24 -43.28 50.43
C GLY A 227 8.33 -44.52 50.45
N GLU A 228 7.09 -44.40 50.93
CA GLU A 228 6.11 -45.48 50.89
C GLU A 228 5.49 -45.63 49.49
N VAL A 229 4.99 -46.82 49.19
CA VAL A 229 4.26 -47.12 47.96
C VAL A 229 2.84 -47.59 48.27
N CYS A 230 1.89 -47.29 47.39
CA CYS A 230 0.54 -47.84 47.51
C CYS A 230 0.49 -49.23 46.89
N VAL A 231 0.13 -50.23 47.69
CA VAL A 231 -0.05 -51.61 47.24
C VAL A 231 -1.32 -52.16 47.85
N ALA A 232 -2.22 -52.67 47.02
CA ALA A 232 -3.47 -53.28 47.46
C ALA A 232 -4.29 -52.36 48.39
N ASN A 233 -4.40 -51.08 48.03
CA ASN A 233 -5.15 -50.04 48.78
C ASN A 233 -4.53 -49.64 50.13
N ALA A 234 -3.26 -49.96 50.38
CA ALA A 234 -2.55 -49.57 51.59
C ALA A 234 -1.16 -49.01 51.29
N CYS A 235 -0.78 -47.96 52.02
CA CYS A 235 0.57 -47.43 52.01
C CYS A 235 1.50 -48.36 52.78
N VAL A 236 2.59 -48.80 52.14
CA VAL A 236 3.53 -49.76 52.72
C VAL A 236 4.97 -49.35 52.47
N CYS A 237 5.83 -49.64 53.43
CA CYS A 237 7.27 -49.61 53.24
C CYS A 237 7.78 -51.02 52.87
N ASP A 238 8.35 -51.16 51.67
CA ASP A 238 8.81 -52.39 51.01
C ASP A 238 7.70 -53.28 50.40
N ALA A 239 7.71 -53.40 49.06
CA ALA A 239 6.77 -54.24 48.29
C ALA A 239 7.39 -55.58 47.84
N THR A 240 8.60 -55.94 48.27
CA THR A 240 9.28 -57.15 47.78
C THR A 240 8.80 -58.46 48.41
N VAL A 241 7.91 -58.42 49.40
CA VAL A 241 7.42 -59.63 50.07
C VAL A 241 6.00 -59.97 49.62
N GLY A 242 5.89 -60.85 48.61
CA GLY A 242 4.66 -61.53 48.21
C GLY A 242 4.15 -62.54 49.26
N THR A 243 4.11 -62.15 50.53
CA THR A 243 3.40 -62.88 51.59
C THR A 243 2.29 -62.00 52.12
N SER A 244 1.15 -62.61 52.42
CA SER A 244 -0.10 -62.05 52.92
C SER A 244 -0.02 -61.41 54.33
N GLY A 245 1.06 -60.69 54.63
CA GLY A 245 1.22 -59.83 55.80
C GLY A 245 1.91 -58.53 55.34
N GLY A 246 1.17 -57.42 55.40
CA GLY A 246 1.57 -56.14 54.83
C GLY A 246 2.87 -55.59 55.42
N GLY A 247 3.67 -54.95 54.56
CA GLY A 247 4.58 -53.90 55.01
C GLY A 247 3.76 -52.86 55.78
N GLN A 248 4.24 -52.43 56.94
CA GLN A 248 3.53 -51.42 57.71
C GLN A 248 3.80 -50.05 57.10
N ALA A 249 2.80 -49.16 57.10
CA ALA A 249 3.07 -47.74 56.96
C ALA A 249 4.02 -47.28 58.09
N CYS A 250 4.98 -46.45 57.72
CA CYS A 250 5.87 -45.77 58.63
C CYS A 250 5.09 -44.82 59.54
N ALA A 251 5.55 -44.69 60.79
CA ALA A 251 4.89 -43.83 61.75
C ALA A 251 5.07 -42.35 61.38
N THR A 252 4.28 -41.48 61.99
CA THR A 252 4.45 -40.03 61.85
C THR A 252 5.85 -39.61 62.30
N GLY A 253 6.62 -39.01 61.39
CA GLY A 253 8.02 -38.61 61.63
C GLY A 253 9.07 -39.54 61.00
N GLU A 254 8.64 -40.71 60.52
CA GLU A 254 9.48 -41.66 59.81
C GLU A 254 9.35 -41.51 58.28
N ALA A 255 10.30 -42.12 57.56
CA ALA A 255 10.32 -42.28 56.10
C ALA A 255 10.81 -43.69 55.74
N CYS A 256 10.36 -44.19 54.59
CA CYS A 256 10.74 -45.51 54.09
C CYS A 256 12.00 -45.43 53.21
N CYS A 257 13.15 -45.79 53.78
CA CYS A 257 14.47 -45.54 53.22
C CYS A 257 15.38 -46.78 53.28
N GLY A 258 16.50 -46.76 52.55
CA GLY A 258 17.48 -47.86 52.52
C GLY A 258 17.21 -48.97 51.50
N ASN A 259 18.13 -49.95 51.44
CA ASN A 259 18.00 -51.19 50.68
C ASN A 259 18.48 -52.40 51.52
N PRO A 260 17.59 -53.28 52.03
CA PRO A 260 16.13 -53.26 51.83
C PRO A 260 15.46 -52.05 52.48
N ARG A 261 14.29 -51.68 51.97
CA ARG A 261 13.52 -50.51 52.42
C ARG A 261 12.98 -50.75 53.83
N VAL A 262 13.22 -49.82 54.74
CA VAL A 262 12.75 -49.88 56.14
C VAL A 262 12.27 -48.52 56.62
N CYS A 263 11.31 -48.50 57.54
CA CYS A 263 10.89 -47.26 58.21
C CYS A 263 11.96 -46.81 59.20
N VAL A 264 12.47 -45.60 59.02
CA VAL A 264 13.49 -44.95 59.85
C VAL A 264 13.10 -43.50 60.08
N ASP A 265 13.73 -42.82 61.04
CA ASP A 265 13.54 -41.38 61.26
C ASP A 265 13.81 -40.63 59.95
N ARG A 266 12.99 -39.63 59.61
CA ARG A 266 13.15 -38.88 58.35
C ARG A 266 14.51 -38.18 58.22
N ASN A 267 15.17 -37.88 59.34
CA ASN A 267 16.49 -37.26 59.36
C ASN A 267 17.64 -38.29 59.43
N ASP A 268 17.33 -39.59 59.31
CA ASP A 268 18.35 -40.62 59.24
C ASP A 268 19.12 -40.49 57.92
N PRO A 269 20.47 -40.49 57.92
CA PRO A 269 21.29 -40.36 56.71
C PRO A 269 21.00 -41.43 55.64
N ILE A 270 20.41 -42.57 56.01
CA ILE A 270 19.96 -43.58 55.05
C ILE A 270 18.81 -43.07 54.16
N CYS A 271 18.14 -41.99 54.55
CA CYS A 271 17.11 -41.28 53.79
C CYS A 271 17.65 -40.18 52.87
N ASP A 272 18.95 -39.83 52.93
CA ASP A 272 19.52 -38.69 52.19
C ASP A 272 19.69 -38.95 50.68
N CYS A 273 19.34 -40.15 50.18
CA CYS A 273 19.39 -40.46 48.74
C CYS A 273 18.45 -41.59 48.31
N GLY A 274 17.21 -41.60 48.82
CA GLY A 274 16.26 -42.68 48.58
C GLY A 274 16.73 -44.08 49.03
N GLY A 275 17.79 -44.18 49.86
CA GLY A 275 18.38 -45.43 50.33
C GLY A 275 19.63 -45.95 49.61
N ALA A 276 20.20 -45.20 48.66
CA ALA A 276 21.41 -45.60 47.91
C ALA A 276 22.68 -44.91 48.45
N GLU A 277 23.79 -45.67 48.57
CA GLU A 277 25.14 -45.10 48.78
C GLU A 277 25.75 -44.71 47.42
N CYS A 278 26.06 -43.42 47.23
CA CYS A 278 26.68 -42.94 45.99
C CYS A 278 28.15 -43.36 45.86
N ALA A 279 28.62 -43.58 44.63
CA ALA A 279 30.00 -43.96 44.37
C ALA A 279 30.97 -42.81 44.69
N THR A 280 32.26 -43.12 44.87
CA THR A 280 33.28 -42.10 45.13
C THR A 280 33.33 -41.07 43.99
N GLY A 281 32.97 -39.83 44.30
CA GLY A 281 32.91 -38.72 43.34
C GLY A 281 31.50 -38.37 42.84
N GLU A 282 30.49 -39.16 43.20
CA GLU A 282 29.08 -38.83 43.00
C GLU A 282 28.49 -38.12 44.22
N PHE A 283 27.54 -37.23 43.99
CA PHE A 283 26.78 -36.53 45.01
C PHE A 283 25.31 -36.91 44.90
N CYS A 284 24.62 -36.95 46.04
CA CYS A 284 23.20 -37.15 46.03
C CYS A 284 22.48 -35.86 45.68
N CYS A 285 21.82 -35.82 44.52
CA CYS A 285 21.06 -34.67 44.10
C CYS A 285 19.56 -35.00 44.08
N SER A 286 18.81 -34.28 44.91
CA SER A 286 17.35 -34.28 44.91
C SER A 286 16.86 -33.43 43.73
N THR A 287 16.25 -34.06 42.73
CA THR A 287 15.55 -33.32 41.67
C THR A 287 14.09 -33.12 42.07
N ASP A 288 13.76 -31.92 42.57
CA ASP A 288 12.36 -31.53 42.73
C ASP A 288 11.83 -31.02 41.38
N LEU A 289 11.15 -31.89 40.63
CA LEU A 289 10.52 -31.55 39.34
C LEU A 289 9.19 -30.80 39.50
N GLY A 290 8.95 -30.15 40.64
CA GLY A 290 7.72 -29.40 40.92
C GLY A 290 6.44 -30.26 40.94
N SER A 291 6.59 -31.58 40.89
CA SER A 291 5.50 -32.58 40.83
C SER A 291 5.27 -33.28 42.18
N GLY A 292 6.01 -32.90 43.22
CA GLY A 292 5.94 -33.53 44.55
C GLY A 292 6.55 -34.93 44.61
N ASN A 293 7.30 -35.35 43.58
CA ASN A 293 7.99 -36.62 43.49
C ASN A 293 9.50 -36.34 43.55
N ILE A 294 10.10 -36.54 44.73
CA ILE A 294 11.54 -36.39 44.93
C ILE A 294 12.20 -37.65 44.38
N THR A 295 12.86 -37.54 43.23
CA THR A 295 13.79 -38.57 42.76
C THR A 295 15.20 -38.17 43.15
N ASP A 296 15.66 -38.70 44.29
CA ASP A 296 17.07 -38.63 44.68
C ASP A 296 17.88 -39.56 43.78
N ALA A 297 18.91 -39.01 43.14
CA ALA A 297 19.81 -39.78 42.29
C ALA A 297 21.27 -39.41 42.57
N CYS A 298 22.14 -40.42 42.59
CA CYS A 298 23.58 -40.21 42.59
C CYS A 298 24.01 -39.69 41.22
N THR A 299 24.60 -38.50 41.18
CA THR A 299 25.11 -37.89 39.95
C THR A 299 26.54 -37.45 40.09
N TYR A 300 27.27 -37.47 38.96
CA TYR A 300 28.66 -37.03 38.89
C TYR A 300 28.70 -35.54 38.56
N VAL A 301 28.68 -34.71 39.61
CA VAL A 301 28.63 -33.24 39.50
C VAL A 301 29.80 -32.63 38.73
N ALA A 302 30.86 -33.40 38.46
CA ALA A 302 31.98 -32.91 37.67
C ALA A 302 31.73 -32.88 36.16
N ILE A 303 30.70 -33.58 35.66
CA ILE A 303 30.39 -33.68 34.22
C ILE A 303 28.89 -33.61 33.91
N ASP A 304 28.01 -33.65 34.92
CA ASP A 304 26.57 -33.56 34.72
C ASP A 304 26.14 -32.09 34.49
N PRO A 305 25.64 -31.72 33.29
CA PRO A 305 25.19 -30.36 33.01
C PRO A 305 23.99 -29.90 33.85
N ALA A 306 23.21 -30.81 34.45
CA ALA A 306 22.07 -30.45 35.29
C ALA A 306 22.45 -30.23 36.76
N ASN A 307 23.64 -30.68 37.19
CA ASN A 307 24.11 -30.67 38.56
C ASN A 307 25.62 -30.31 38.62
N CYS A 308 26.04 -29.28 37.90
CA CYS A 308 27.44 -28.99 37.71
C CYS A 308 28.06 -28.30 38.94
N GLY A 309 29.04 -28.96 39.56
CA GLY A 309 29.73 -28.49 40.77
C GLY A 309 28.95 -28.70 42.06
N ASP A 310 27.61 -28.59 42.01
CA ASP A 310 26.70 -28.86 43.11
C ASP A 310 25.31 -29.29 42.59
N CYS A 311 24.51 -29.91 43.46
CA CYS A 311 23.17 -30.38 43.13
C CYS A 311 22.23 -29.23 42.76
N GLY A 312 21.42 -29.43 41.72
CA GLY A 312 20.46 -28.43 41.25
C GLY A 312 21.12 -27.17 40.68
N THR A 313 22.39 -27.24 40.30
CA THR A 313 23.12 -26.17 39.61
C THR A 313 23.25 -26.52 38.12
N PRO A 314 22.22 -26.25 37.31
CA PRO A 314 22.31 -26.50 35.88
C PRO A 314 23.21 -25.47 35.21
N CYS A 315 23.99 -25.90 34.22
CA CYS A 315 24.66 -25.01 33.30
C CYS A 315 23.64 -24.32 32.38
N ALA A 316 23.94 -23.09 31.97
CA ALA A 316 23.11 -22.31 31.07
C ALA A 316 23.14 -22.89 29.64
N GLU A 317 22.29 -22.37 28.76
CA GLU A 317 22.35 -22.73 27.34
C GLU A 317 23.72 -22.39 26.76
N ALA A 318 24.25 -23.30 25.93
CA ALA A 318 25.60 -23.22 25.32
C ALA A 318 26.79 -23.37 26.28
N GLU A 319 26.58 -23.96 27.46
CA GLU A 319 27.62 -24.38 28.42
C GLU A 319 27.68 -25.91 28.56
N ASP A 320 28.88 -26.45 28.81
CA ASP A 320 29.13 -27.83 29.20
C ASP A 320 29.70 -27.88 30.63
N CYS A 321 29.39 -28.93 31.39
CA CYS A 321 30.02 -29.14 32.70
C CYS A 321 31.38 -29.81 32.55
N VAL A 322 32.45 -29.09 32.89
CA VAL A 322 33.83 -29.57 32.82
C VAL A 322 34.50 -29.42 34.18
N GLY A 323 34.77 -30.55 34.84
CA GLY A 323 35.46 -30.55 36.14
C GLY A 323 34.65 -29.91 37.27
N GLY A 324 33.33 -29.84 37.13
CA GLY A 324 32.43 -29.22 38.11
C GLY A 324 32.26 -27.71 37.95
N ALA A 325 32.67 -27.15 36.81
CA ALA A 325 32.36 -25.78 36.42
C ALA A 325 31.67 -25.76 35.05
N CYS A 326 30.70 -24.87 34.89
CA CYS A 326 30.09 -24.62 33.59
C CYS A 326 31.05 -23.80 32.75
N GLU A 327 31.45 -24.36 31.61
CA GLU A 327 32.35 -23.74 30.65
C GLU A 327 31.66 -23.64 29.29
N CYS A 328 31.97 -22.59 28.50
CA CYS A 328 31.36 -22.44 27.19
C CYS A 328 31.65 -23.62 26.27
N GLN A 329 30.60 -24.06 25.56
CA GLN A 329 30.73 -25.02 24.48
C GLN A 329 31.71 -24.51 23.41
N ALA A 330 32.37 -25.45 22.72
CA ALA A 330 33.29 -25.10 21.65
C ALA A 330 32.61 -24.21 20.59
N GLY A 331 33.16 -23.00 20.39
CA GLY A 331 32.64 -22.00 19.45
C GLY A 331 31.79 -20.90 20.09
N PHE A 332 31.49 -21.00 21.39
CA PHE A 332 30.86 -19.94 22.17
C PHE A 332 31.86 -19.29 23.14
N ALA A 333 31.58 -18.05 23.54
CA ALA A 333 32.37 -17.30 24.51
C ALA A 333 31.50 -16.31 25.29
N ASP A 334 31.81 -16.16 26.58
CA ASP A 334 31.41 -15.04 27.45
C ASP A 334 32.25 -13.82 27.10
N CYS A 335 31.64 -12.76 26.59
CA CYS A 335 32.37 -11.56 26.20
C CYS A 335 31.88 -10.27 26.88
N ASP A 336 30.88 -10.33 27.73
CA ASP A 336 30.37 -9.20 28.49
C ASP A 336 30.73 -9.25 29.99
N GLY A 337 31.31 -10.36 30.45
CA GLY A 337 31.77 -10.55 31.83
C GLY A 337 30.64 -10.83 32.81
N MET A 338 29.43 -11.06 32.30
CA MET A 338 28.31 -11.63 33.05
C MET A 338 28.23 -13.13 32.74
N PRO A 339 27.84 -13.98 33.70
CA PRO A 339 27.79 -15.43 33.47
C PRO A 339 26.92 -15.80 32.26
N GLY A 340 27.51 -16.49 31.28
CA GLY A 340 26.83 -17.03 30.09
C GLY A 340 27.77 -17.20 28.89
N CYS A 341 27.25 -17.78 27.82
CA CYS A 341 28.00 -18.03 26.57
C CYS A 341 27.23 -17.46 25.38
N GLU A 342 26.94 -16.17 25.44
CA GLU A 342 26.01 -15.44 24.58
C GLU A 342 26.54 -15.13 23.18
N THR A 343 27.85 -15.20 23.00
CA THR A 343 28.50 -14.82 21.75
C THR A 343 29.14 -16.01 21.08
N ARG A 344 29.04 -16.04 19.75
CA ARG A 344 29.82 -16.91 18.89
C ARG A 344 30.93 -16.14 18.18
N PRO A 345 32.21 -16.26 18.60
CA PRO A 345 33.29 -15.54 17.95
C PRO A 345 33.51 -15.91 16.48
N ASP A 346 32.99 -17.05 16.02
CA ASP A 346 33.08 -17.47 14.62
C ASP A 346 32.15 -16.70 13.67
N SER A 347 31.20 -15.92 14.19
CA SER A 347 30.14 -15.32 13.37
C SER A 347 29.64 -13.98 13.88
N ASN A 348 29.90 -13.62 15.14
CA ASN A 348 29.52 -12.34 15.71
C ASN A 348 30.47 -11.23 15.23
N PRO A 349 29.99 -10.22 14.48
CA PRO A 349 30.83 -9.12 14.00
C PRO A 349 31.41 -8.23 15.11
N LEU A 350 30.87 -8.26 16.33
CA LEU A 350 31.40 -7.48 17.46
C LEU A 350 32.48 -8.21 18.26
N HIS A 351 32.63 -9.52 18.05
CA HIS A 351 33.53 -10.40 18.81
C HIS A 351 34.22 -11.41 17.89
N CYS A 352 34.60 -11.00 16.68
CA CYS A 352 35.04 -11.91 15.64
C CYS A 352 36.43 -12.50 15.95
N GLY A 353 36.50 -13.81 16.08
CA GLY A 353 37.69 -14.59 16.46
C GLY A 353 38.06 -14.52 17.94
N ALA A 354 37.74 -13.41 18.63
CA ALA A 354 37.96 -13.22 20.05
C ALA A 354 37.04 -12.12 20.63
N CYS A 355 36.81 -12.17 21.94
CA CYS A 355 36.02 -11.15 22.64
C CYS A 355 36.57 -9.74 22.44
N GLY A 356 35.68 -8.79 22.10
CA GLY A 356 36.02 -7.39 21.88
C GLY A 356 36.67 -7.10 20.54
N ASN A 357 36.89 -8.12 19.69
CA ASN A 357 37.42 -7.93 18.34
C ASN A 357 36.29 -7.62 17.35
N ALA A 358 35.82 -6.37 17.37
CA ALA A 358 34.79 -5.92 16.44
C ALA A 358 35.36 -5.70 15.03
N CYS A 359 34.67 -6.22 14.02
CA CYS A 359 34.98 -5.95 12.62
C CYS A 359 34.75 -4.48 12.28
N GLU A 360 35.61 -3.92 11.44
CA GLU A 360 35.42 -2.57 10.92
C GLU A 360 34.13 -2.49 10.08
N PRO A 361 33.48 -1.31 9.99
CA PRO A 361 32.30 -1.13 9.14
C PRO A 361 32.57 -1.61 7.70
N GLY A 362 31.70 -2.49 7.19
CA GLY A 362 31.84 -3.11 5.86
C GLY A 362 32.41 -4.53 5.90
N PHE A 363 33.03 -4.95 7.01
CA PHE A 363 33.53 -6.31 7.19
C PHE A 363 32.51 -7.19 7.93
N VAL A 364 32.42 -8.45 7.53
CA VAL A 364 31.62 -9.47 8.23
C VAL A 364 32.56 -10.47 8.88
N CYS A 365 32.12 -11.09 9.99
CA CYS A 365 32.86 -12.20 10.55
C CYS A 365 32.62 -13.43 9.68
N ASN A 366 33.65 -13.90 8.98
CA ASN A 366 33.54 -15.15 8.27
C ASN A 366 33.45 -16.29 9.30
N GLY A 367 32.78 -17.40 8.95
CA GLY A 367 32.54 -18.55 9.84
C GLY A 367 33.77 -19.22 10.46
N SER A 368 34.97 -18.68 10.25
CA SER A 368 36.23 -19.08 10.87
C SER A 368 36.76 -18.07 11.89
N GLY A 369 36.01 -17.01 12.20
CA GLY A 369 36.41 -15.97 13.16
C GLY A 369 37.37 -14.93 12.60
N ALA A 370 37.38 -14.71 11.28
CA ALA A 370 38.15 -13.63 10.65
C ALA A 370 37.22 -12.57 10.03
N CYS A 371 37.51 -11.30 10.29
CA CYS A 371 36.82 -10.20 9.61
C CYS A 371 37.23 -10.17 8.14
N GLU A 372 36.27 -10.45 7.27
CA GLU A 372 36.47 -10.47 5.82
C GLU A 372 35.54 -9.46 5.18
N LEU A 373 36.04 -8.76 4.17
CA LEU A 373 35.24 -7.82 3.43
C LEU A 373 34.23 -8.59 2.58
N THR A 374 32.94 -8.31 2.79
CA THR A 374 31.89 -8.83 1.90
C THR A 374 31.07 -7.66 1.39
N CYS A 375 31.15 -7.42 0.08
CA CYS A 375 30.23 -6.52 -0.57
C CYS A 375 28.88 -7.22 -0.79
N PRO A 376 27.75 -6.56 -0.51
CA PRO A 376 26.43 -7.04 -0.92
C PRO A 376 26.41 -7.39 -2.42
N VAL A 377 25.55 -8.33 -2.80
CA VAL A 377 25.41 -8.77 -4.20
C VAL A 377 25.20 -7.56 -5.11
N GLY A 378 26.02 -7.45 -6.16
CA GLY A 378 26.01 -6.35 -7.12
C GLY A 378 26.95 -5.19 -6.80
N LEU A 379 27.57 -5.17 -5.62
CA LEU A 379 28.57 -4.16 -5.25
C LEU A 379 30.00 -4.73 -5.31
N THR A 380 30.96 -3.88 -5.63
CA THR A 380 32.39 -4.23 -5.72
C THR A 380 33.20 -3.30 -4.82
N GLU A 381 34.23 -3.83 -4.15
CA GLU A 381 35.20 -2.99 -3.45
C GLU A 381 36.21 -2.42 -4.45
N CYS A 382 36.29 -1.09 -4.53
CA CYS A 382 37.15 -0.43 -5.51
C CYS A 382 38.37 0.30 -4.95
N ASN A 383 38.49 0.39 -3.62
CA ASN A 383 39.48 1.25 -2.96
C ASN A 383 40.27 0.58 -1.83
N GLY A 384 40.11 -0.74 -1.60
CA GLY A 384 40.85 -1.46 -0.56
C GLY A 384 40.59 -0.95 0.88
N ASN A 385 39.51 -0.20 1.08
CA ASN A 385 39.15 0.48 2.32
C ASN A 385 37.82 -0.05 2.90
N GLY A 386 37.32 -1.17 2.39
CA GLY A 386 36.05 -1.76 2.79
C GLY A 386 34.80 -1.04 2.27
N THR A 387 34.93 -0.05 1.37
CA THR A 387 33.78 0.63 0.76
C THR A 387 33.35 -0.06 -0.53
N CYS A 388 32.13 -0.57 -0.53
CA CYS A 388 31.50 -1.20 -1.68
C CYS A 388 30.75 -0.17 -2.52
N VAL A 389 30.98 -0.18 -3.82
CA VAL A 389 30.34 0.73 -4.79
C VAL A 389 29.62 -0.09 -5.86
N ASP A 390 28.55 0.48 -6.41
CA ASP A 390 27.82 -0.12 -7.53
C ASP A 390 28.45 0.34 -8.84
N LEU A 391 29.12 -0.56 -9.55
CA LEU A 391 29.80 -0.26 -10.81
C LEU A 391 28.85 0.17 -11.94
N LEU A 392 27.54 -0.03 -11.77
CA LEU A 392 26.54 0.32 -12.79
C LEU A 392 26.09 1.78 -12.71
N VAL A 393 26.25 2.43 -11.55
CA VAL A 393 25.73 3.79 -11.32
C VAL A 393 26.73 4.72 -10.66
N ASP A 394 27.80 4.20 -10.06
CA ASP A 394 28.83 5.02 -9.43
C ASP A 394 29.71 5.69 -10.50
N ARG A 395 29.62 7.02 -10.59
CA ARG A 395 30.38 7.83 -11.55
C ARG A 395 31.90 7.70 -11.39
N ALA A 396 32.41 7.42 -10.19
CA ALA A 396 33.84 7.32 -9.94
C ALA A 396 34.40 5.92 -10.27
N ASN A 397 33.54 4.92 -10.42
CA ASN A 397 33.87 3.50 -10.59
C ASN A 397 32.99 2.81 -11.65
N CYS A 398 32.70 3.49 -12.75
CA CYS A 398 31.74 3.03 -13.74
C CYS A 398 32.29 1.86 -14.59
N GLY A 399 31.64 0.70 -14.52
CA GLY A 399 32.03 -0.54 -15.21
C GLY A 399 33.21 -1.28 -14.57
N SER A 400 34.17 -0.55 -14.01
CA SER A 400 35.27 -1.09 -13.23
C SER A 400 35.79 -0.10 -12.19
N CYS A 401 36.49 -0.63 -11.19
CA CYS A 401 37.08 0.18 -10.12
C CYS A 401 38.06 1.22 -10.66
N ASN A 402 37.97 2.44 -10.12
CA ASN A 402 38.75 3.61 -10.53
C ASN A 402 38.49 4.09 -11.98
N THR A 403 37.37 3.69 -12.59
CA THR A 403 36.92 4.23 -13.89
C THR A 403 35.98 5.41 -13.65
N THR A 404 36.56 6.61 -13.54
CA THR A 404 35.78 7.83 -13.35
C THR A 404 35.27 8.38 -14.68
N CYS A 405 33.97 8.68 -14.78
CA CYS A 405 33.42 9.32 -15.98
C CYS A 405 33.83 10.79 -16.11
N ASP A 406 34.01 11.24 -17.35
CA ASP A 406 34.46 12.60 -17.67
C ASP A 406 33.41 13.64 -17.29
N ALA A 407 33.82 14.91 -17.17
CA ALA A 407 32.91 16.00 -16.83
C ALA A 407 31.73 16.07 -17.82
N GLY A 408 30.50 15.95 -17.32
CA GLY A 408 29.28 15.88 -18.15
C GLY A 408 28.71 14.47 -18.38
N GLU A 409 29.45 13.41 -18.05
CA GLU A 409 28.98 12.04 -18.20
C GLU A 409 28.38 11.47 -16.90
N VAL A 410 27.52 10.48 -17.02
CA VAL A 410 27.02 9.65 -15.91
C VAL A 410 27.29 8.19 -16.19
N CYS A 411 27.26 7.36 -15.15
CA CYS A 411 27.25 5.92 -15.34
C CYS A 411 25.83 5.49 -15.72
N ASP A 412 25.66 4.89 -16.89
CA ASP A 412 24.37 4.71 -17.58
C ASP A 412 23.48 3.58 -17.05
N GLY A 413 23.82 2.96 -15.92
CA GLY A 413 23.13 1.78 -15.39
C GLY A 413 23.56 0.46 -16.03
N ALA A 414 24.30 0.51 -17.14
CA ALA A 414 24.92 -0.66 -17.78
C ALA A 414 26.44 -0.73 -17.49
N GLY A 415 26.98 0.20 -16.71
CA GLY A 415 28.40 0.27 -16.38
C GLY A 415 29.23 0.97 -17.45
N HIS A 416 28.63 1.84 -18.27
CA HIS A 416 29.36 2.67 -19.23
C HIS A 416 29.19 4.14 -18.89
N CYS A 417 30.29 4.89 -19.00
CA CYS A 417 30.22 6.33 -18.96
C CYS A 417 29.56 6.81 -20.25
N ALA A 418 28.44 7.51 -20.10
CA ALA A 418 27.69 8.07 -21.21
C ALA A 418 27.37 9.53 -20.93
N LEU A 419 27.38 10.35 -21.98
CA LEU A 419 26.96 11.74 -21.90
C LEU A 419 25.52 11.81 -21.42
N SER A 420 25.29 12.53 -20.31
CA SER A 420 23.94 12.78 -19.80
C SER A 420 23.57 14.22 -20.03
N CYS A 421 22.63 14.43 -20.93
CA CYS A 421 22.07 15.75 -21.16
C CYS A 421 21.04 16.08 -20.08
N GLN A 422 21.21 17.25 -19.46
CA GLN A 422 20.21 17.80 -18.53
C GLN A 422 18.85 17.89 -19.24
N ALA A 423 17.77 17.77 -18.47
CA ALA A 423 16.41 17.84 -19.02
C ALA A 423 16.23 19.12 -19.87
N GLY A 424 15.79 18.93 -21.12
CA GLY A 424 15.65 20.01 -22.11
C GLY A 424 16.81 20.13 -23.10
N LEU A 425 17.92 19.42 -22.88
CA LEU A 425 19.04 19.35 -23.81
C LEU A 425 19.03 18.02 -24.58
N THR A 426 19.43 18.07 -25.85
CA THR A 426 19.56 16.90 -26.74
C THR A 426 21.03 16.63 -27.04
N ASP A 427 21.43 15.36 -27.04
CA ASP A 427 22.77 14.97 -27.47
C ASP A 427 22.89 15.09 -29.00
N CYS A 428 23.72 16.05 -29.42
CA CYS A 428 24.04 16.33 -30.81
C CYS A 428 25.52 16.02 -31.10
N THR A 429 25.87 14.74 -31.10
CA THR A 429 27.25 14.24 -31.32
C THR A 429 28.20 14.69 -30.21
N ASP A 430 28.02 14.13 -29.02
CA ASP A 430 28.83 14.35 -27.81
C ASP A 430 28.75 15.79 -27.26
N LYS A 431 27.66 16.50 -27.57
CA LYS A 431 27.35 17.82 -27.01
C LYS A 431 25.88 17.93 -26.70
N CYS A 432 25.57 18.28 -25.45
CA CYS A 432 24.22 18.61 -25.05
C CYS A 432 23.86 20.01 -25.52
N VAL A 433 22.90 20.09 -26.44
CA VAL A 433 22.46 21.34 -27.06
C VAL A 433 20.98 21.57 -26.78
N ASP A 434 20.61 22.81 -26.48
CA ASP A 434 19.22 23.22 -26.38
C ASP A 434 18.66 23.51 -27.78
N LEU A 435 17.86 22.58 -28.31
CA LEU A 435 17.27 22.72 -29.64
C LEU A 435 16.26 23.86 -29.77
N GLN A 436 15.84 24.48 -28.66
CA GLN A 436 14.88 25.57 -28.65
C GLN A 436 15.55 26.95 -28.72
N THR A 437 16.82 27.06 -28.34
CA THR A 437 17.50 28.35 -28.22
C THR A 437 18.85 28.40 -28.95
N ASP A 438 19.47 27.25 -29.22
CA ASP A 438 20.73 27.20 -29.96
C ASP A 438 20.51 27.49 -31.45
N ARG A 439 21.14 28.56 -31.93
CA ARG A 439 21.04 29.03 -33.31
C ARG A 439 21.64 28.03 -34.33
N ALA A 440 22.62 27.23 -33.92
CA ALA A 440 23.28 26.25 -34.79
C ALA A 440 22.56 24.89 -34.84
N HIS A 441 21.63 24.64 -33.91
CA HIS A 441 20.90 23.37 -33.77
C HIS A 441 19.41 23.63 -33.47
N CYS A 442 18.78 24.55 -34.19
CA CYS A 442 17.42 25.00 -33.92
C CYS A 442 16.38 24.00 -34.45
N GLY A 443 15.69 23.30 -33.56
CA GLY A 443 14.69 22.26 -33.86
C GLY A 443 15.28 20.86 -34.06
N ASP A 444 16.53 20.74 -34.52
CA ASP A 444 17.28 19.49 -34.65
C ASP A 444 18.80 19.73 -34.57
N CYS A 445 19.58 18.65 -34.44
CA CYS A 445 21.04 18.70 -34.27
C CYS A 445 21.86 19.20 -35.47
N THR A 446 21.23 19.59 -36.57
CA THR A 446 21.91 20.01 -37.81
C THR A 446 21.39 21.32 -38.38
N THR A 447 20.25 21.82 -37.88
CA THR A 447 19.59 23.00 -38.42
C THR A 447 20.19 24.29 -37.85
N THR A 448 20.95 25.00 -38.68
CA THR A 448 21.51 26.33 -38.37
C THR A 448 20.63 27.44 -38.96
N CYS A 449 20.24 28.43 -38.15
CA CYS A 449 19.44 29.55 -38.62
C CYS A 449 20.20 30.48 -39.58
N ALA A 450 19.51 31.07 -40.56
CA ALA A 450 20.10 32.01 -41.51
C ALA A 450 20.57 33.29 -40.82
N ALA A 451 21.52 34.03 -41.42
CA ALA A 451 22.03 35.26 -40.80
C ALA A 451 20.90 36.28 -40.55
N GLY A 452 20.75 36.75 -39.31
CA GLY A 452 19.66 37.64 -38.87
C GLY A 452 18.56 36.96 -38.06
N ASP A 453 18.47 35.63 -38.12
CA ASP A 453 17.47 34.86 -37.37
C ASP A 453 17.97 34.44 -35.98
N VAL A 454 17.06 34.09 -35.09
CA VAL A 454 17.35 33.42 -33.82
C VAL A 454 16.50 32.17 -33.70
N CYS A 455 16.91 31.23 -32.86
CA CYS A 455 16.02 30.15 -32.46
C CYS A 455 15.00 30.71 -31.46
N ASN A 456 13.73 30.70 -31.84
CA ASN A 456 12.68 31.49 -31.20
C ASN A 456 12.14 30.90 -29.87
N GLY A 457 12.84 29.96 -29.23
CA GLY A 457 12.37 29.26 -28.04
C GLY A 457 11.37 28.13 -28.32
N SER A 458 10.86 27.99 -29.55
CA SER A 458 10.02 26.87 -29.97
C SER A 458 10.73 25.90 -30.93
N GLY A 459 12.05 26.03 -31.07
CA GLY A 459 12.84 25.22 -32.02
C GLY A 459 12.61 25.60 -33.47
N SER A 460 12.30 26.87 -33.76
CA SER A 460 12.16 27.37 -35.13
C SER A 460 12.98 28.64 -35.32
N CYS A 461 13.69 28.70 -36.45
CA CYS A 461 14.40 29.92 -36.83
C CYS A 461 13.39 30.99 -37.20
N ALA A 462 13.48 32.14 -36.53
CA ALA A 462 12.65 33.31 -36.80
C ALA A 462 13.50 34.57 -36.84
N LEU A 463 13.11 35.52 -37.67
CA LEU A 463 13.76 36.83 -37.75
C LEU A 463 13.69 37.52 -36.40
N SER A 464 14.85 37.95 -35.88
CA SER A 464 14.93 38.73 -34.65
C SER A 464 15.31 40.16 -34.97
N CYS A 465 14.38 41.07 -34.76
CA CYS A 465 14.67 42.49 -34.86
C CYS A 465 15.27 42.99 -33.56
N GLN A 466 16.43 43.65 -33.66
CA GLN A 466 17.06 44.33 -32.53
C GLN A 466 16.09 45.32 -31.89
N SER A 467 16.19 45.53 -30.58
CA SER A 467 15.32 46.45 -29.82
C SER A 467 15.20 47.82 -30.51
N GLY A 468 13.96 48.24 -30.77
CA GLY A 468 13.65 49.49 -31.49
C GLY A 468 13.37 49.30 -32.99
N LEU A 469 13.62 48.12 -33.54
CA LEU A 469 13.24 47.76 -34.90
C LEU A 469 11.97 46.92 -34.89
N THR A 470 11.15 47.06 -35.93
CA THR A 470 9.93 46.28 -36.16
C THR A 470 10.10 45.45 -37.42
N ASP A 471 9.65 44.20 -37.38
CA ASP A 471 9.59 43.35 -38.56
C ASP A 471 8.47 43.83 -39.50
N CYS A 472 8.86 44.29 -40.69
CA CYS A 472 7.96 44.71 -41.75
C CYS A 472 8.22 43.88 -43.02
N ASN A 473 7.60 42.70 -43.09
CA ASN A 473 7.75 41.70 -44.16
C ASN A 473 9.19 41.19 -44.31
N ASP A 474 9.69 40.49 -43.29
CA ASP A 474 11.03 39.87 -43.24
C ASP A 474 12.19 40.88 -43.27
N LYS A 475 11.91 42.13 -42.88
CA LYS A 475 12.91 43.19 -42.82
C LYS A 475 12.70 44.02 -41.56
N CYS A 476 13.74 44.05 -40.72
CA CYS A 476 13.77 44.91 -39.56
C CYS A 476 13.97 46.37 -40.00
N VAL A 477 12.99 47.21 -39.71
CA VAL A 477 13.01 48.65 -39.99
C VAL A 477 12.78 49.44 -38.70
N ASP A 478 13.30 50.66 -38.63
CA ASP A 478 13.03 51.56 -37.50
C ASP A 478 11.79 52.39 -37.82
N PRO A 479 10.61 52.12 -37.22
CA PRO A 479 9.40 52.86 -37.52
C PRO A 479 9.45 54.31 -37.04
N LEU A 480 10.46 54.72 -36.26
CA LEU A 480 10.61 56.10 -35.80
C LEU A 480 11.35 56.98 -36.78
N THR A 481 12.17 56.40 -37.66
CA THR A 481 13.06 57.16 -38.56
C THR A 481 12.95 56.75 -40.02
N ASP A 482 12.48 55.54 -40.33
CA ASP A 482 12.28 55.08 -41.69
C ASP A 482 11.07 55.76 -42.33
N ARG A 483 11.34 56.59 -43.35
CA ARG A 483 10.31 57.30 -44.13
C ARG A 483 9.31 56.36 -44.80
N ALA A 484 9.69 55.13 -45.13
CA ALA A 484 8.82 54.15 -45.79
C ALA A 484 7.92 53.38 -44.81
N ASN A 485 8.23 53.41 -43.50
CA ASN A 485 7.57 52.64 -42.45
C ASN A 485 7.29 53.50 -41.19
N CYS A 486 6.99 54.78 -41.38
CA CYS A 486 6.93 55.76 -40.30
C CYS A 486 5.69 55.55 -39.42
N GLY A 487 5.90 55.12 -38.17
CA GLY A 487 4.87 54.81 -37.18
C GLY A 487 4.34 53.37 -37.25
N ALA A 488 4.29 52.78 -38.44
CA ALA A 488 3.92 51.39 -38.67
C ALA A 488 4.41 50.89 -40.04
N CYS A 489 4.51 49.57 -40.20
CA CYS A 489 4.90 48.92 -41.45
C CYS A 489 4.07 49.40 -42.65
N GLY A 490 4.74 49.75 -43.75
CA GLY A 490 4.12 50.24 -44.99
C GLY A 490 3.62 51.69 -44.94
N THR A 491 3.76 52.40 -43.82
CA THR A 491 3.32 53.80 -43.68
C THR A 491 4.37 54.75 -44.26
N THR A 492 4.28 55.02 -45.56
CA THR A 492 5.23 55.91 -46.25
C THR A 492 4.82 57.38 -46.10
N CYS A 493 5.75 58.25 -45.71
CA CYS A 493 5.49 59.69 -45.69
C CYS A 493 5.40 60.28 -47.10
N ASP A 494 4.48 61.21 -47.30
CA ASP A 494 4.32 61.94 -48.57
C ASP A 494 5.60 62.69 -48.99
N PRO A 495 5.82 62.95 -50.29
CA PRO A 495 6.93 63.80 -50.74
C PRO A 495 6.99 65.14 -49.97
N GLY A 496 8.15 65.49 -49.43
CA GLY A 496 8.35 66.68 -48.58
C GLY A 496 8.21 66.45 -47.07
N TYR A 497 7.78 65.27 -46.62
CA TYR A 497 7.66 64.90 -45.21
C TYR A 497 8.80 63.97 -44.76
N VAL A 498 9.21 64.04 -43.50
CA VAL A 498 10.19 63.12 -42.90
C VAL A 498 9.59 62.44 -41.67
N CYS A 499 10.09 61.25 -41.34
CA CYS A 499 9.73 60.61 -40.08
C CYS A 499 10.50 61.29 -38.94
N ASN A 500 9.76 61.88 -37.99
CA ASN A 500 10.30 62.85 -37.04
C ASN A 500 11.03 62.24 -35.81
N GLY A 501 11.42 60.98 -35.85
CA GLY A 501 11.99 60.29 -34.68
C GLY A 501 10.96 59.86 -33.62
N ALA A 502 9.69 60.26 -33.78
CA ALA A 502 8.57 59.82 -32.95
C ALA A 502 7.56 58.98 -33.74
N GLY A 503 7.91 58.54 -34.95
CA GLY A 503 7.03 57.74 -35.81
C GLY A 503 5.91 58.54 -36.47
N VAL A 504 6.07 59.86 -36.62
CA VAL A 504 5.08 60.73 -37.27
C VAL A 504 5.69 61.44 -38.47
N CYS A 505 5.00 61.36 -39.61
CA CYS A 505 5.37 62.12 -40.80
C CYS A 505 5.14 63.60 -40.55
N THR A 506 6.21 64.40 -40.57
CA THR A 506 6.15 65.85 -40.38
C THR A 506 6.76 66.57 -41.56
N LEU A 507 6.22 67.75 -41.88
CA LEU A 507 6.73 68.58 -42.96
C LEU A 507 8.15 69.02 -42.62
N SER A 508 9.12 68.69 -43.49
CA SER A 508 10.49 69.16 -43.36
C SER A 508 10.76 70.16 -44.46
N CYS A 509 10.95 71.42 -44.08
CA CYS A 509 11.40 72.43 -45.01
C CYS A 509 12.91 72.31 -45.19
N GLN A 510 13.36 72.29 -46.45
CA GLN A 510 14.78 72.34 -46.77
C GLN A 510 15.42 73.58 -46.13
N SER A 511 16.71 73.50 -45.81
CA SER A 511 17.46 74.60 -45.18
C SER A 511 17.29 75.90 -45.98
N GLY A 512 16.91 76.98 -45.29
CA GLY A 512 16.61 78.29 -45.91
C GLY A 512 15.13 78.51 -46.24
N LEU A 513 14.26 77.51 -46.03
CA LEU A 513 12.81 77.66 -46.18
C LEU A 513 12.11 77.64 -44.82
N THR A 514 11.13 78.52 -44.65
CA THR A 514 10.29 78.63 -43.46
C THR A 514 8.93 77.99 -43.73
N ASN A 515 8.40 77.22 -42.78
CA ASN A 515 7.06 76.66 -42.88
C ASN A 515 6.00 77.76 -42.65
N CYS A 516 5.38 78.22 -43.74
CA CYS A 516 4.27 79.16 -43.72
C CYS A 516 2.96 78.44 -44.00
N ALA A 517 2.28 78.02 -42.93
CA ALA A 517 0.98 77.33 -42.96
C ALA A 517 0.95 76.07 -43.85
N GLY A 518 1.98 75.23 -43.75
CA GLY A 518 2.06 73.95 -44.46
C GLY A 518 2.76 74.03 -45.83
N LYS A 519 3.30 75.18 -46.20
CA LYS A 519 4.16 75.36 -47.37
C LYS A 519 5.53 75.85 -46.94
N CYS A 520 6.57 75.25 -47.49
CA CYS A 520 7.93 75.73 -47.31
C CYS A 520 8.16 76.92 -48.24
N VAL A 521 8.42 78.08 -47.67
CA VAL A 521 8.54 79.36 -48.36
C VAL A 521 9.88 79.99 -48.01
N ASP A 522 10.55 80.57 -49.00
CA ASP A 522 11.74 81.40 -48.78
C ASP A 522 11.28 82.79 -48.33
N THR A 523 11.39 83.07 -47.03
CA THR A 523 10.96 84.36 -46.44
C THR A 523 11.89 85.52 -46.82
N ASP A 524 13.04 85.26 -47.42
CA ASP A 524 13.99 86.31 -47.82
C ASP A 524 13.68 86.86 -49.22
N THR A 525 12.97 86.08 -50.04
CA THR A 525 12.68 86.44 -51.45
C THR A 525 11.19 86.43 -51.80
N ASP A 526 10.34 85.72 -51.05
CA ASP A 526 8.90 85.70 -51.30
C ASP A 526 8.26 87.01 -50.83
N ARG A 527 7.77 87.80 -51.79
CA ARG A 527 7.05 89.06 -51.56
C ARG A 527 5.82 88.90 -50.66
N ALA A 528 5.16 87.74 -50.66
CA ALA A 528 3.98 87.48 -49.84
C ALA A 528 4.32 87.05 -48.40
N ASN A 529 5.59 86.73 -48.12
CA ASN A 529 6.08 86.22 -46.84
C ASN A 529 7.43 86.83 -46.46
N CYS A 530 7.64 88.12 -46.78
CA CYS A 530 8.93 88.78 -46.69
C CYS A 530 9.31 89.08 -45.24
N GLY A 531 10.40 88.48 -44.76
CA GLY A 531 10.87 88.55 -43.37
C GLY A 531 10.09 87.69 -42.38
N GLY A 532 9.03 87.02 -42.84
CA GLY A 532 8.20 86.15 -42.02
C GLY A 532 6.89 85.77 -42.69
N CYS A 533 6.28 84.68 -42.22
CA CYS A 533 5.05 84.15 -42.81
C CYS A 533 3.89 85.16 -42.75
N GLY A 534 3.22 85.37 -43.87
CA GLY A 534 2.09 86.30 -44.01
C GLY A 534 2.47 87.78 -44.14
N THR A 535 3.77 88.12 -44.10
CA THR A 535 4.23 89.50 -44.26
C THR A 535 4.32 89.86 -45.75
N THR A 536 3.24 90.44 -46.28
CA THR A 536 3.20 90.87 -47.69
C THR A 536 3.75 92.29 -47.85
N CYS A 537 4.66 92.50 -48.79
CA CYS A 537 5.16 93.84 -49.10
C CYS A 537 4.10 94.72 -49.81
N ASP A 538 4.08 96.01 -49.47
CA ASP A 538 3.17 97.01 -50.07
C ASP A 538 3.39 97.16 -51.57
N ALA A 539 2.35 97.63 -52.29
CA ALA A 539 2.40 97.79 -53.74
C ALA A 539 3.57 98.72 -54.16
N GLY A 540 4.51 98.20 -54.94
CA GLY A 540 5.76 98.89 -55.32
C GLY A 540 7.03 98.37 -54.62
N ASP A 541 6.89 97.62 -53.52
CA ASP A 541 8.03 97.11 -52.75
C ASP A 541 8.40 95.68 -53.15
N ILE A 542 9.69 95.33 -53.12
CA ILE A 542 10.16 93.95 -53.30
C ILE A 542 10.68 93.39 -51.98
N CYS A 543 10.74 92.06 -51.86
CA CYS A 543 11.52 91.43 -50.80
C CYS A 543 12.99 91.40 -51.21
N ASN A 544 13.85 92.07 -50.45
CA ASN A 544 15.20 92.43 -50.88
C ASN A 544 16.24 91.31 -50.77
N GLY A 545 15.86 90.05 -50.60
CA GLY A 545 16.79 88.92 -50.41
C GLY A 545 17.38 88.84 -48.99
N ALA A 546 17.01 89.76 -48.09
CA ALA A 546 17.38 89.75 -46.67
C ALA A 546 16.13 89.78 -45.76
N GLY A 547 14.95 89.49 -46.33
CA GLY A 547 13.69 89.46 -45.58
C GLY A 547 13.14 90.85 -45.21
N SER A 548 13.47 91.90 -45.97
CA SER A 548 12.89 93.23 -45.77
C SER A 548 12.20 93.74 -47.04
N CYS A 549 11.00 94.28 -46.87
CA CYS A 549 10.33 95.02 -47.93
C CYS A 549 11.06 96.34 -48.17
N THR A 550 11.43 96.60 -49.42
CA THR A 550 12.08 97.86 -49.82
C THR A 550 11.49 98.37 -51.12
N LEU A 551 11.32 99.69 -51.22
CA LEU A 551 10.89 100.36 -52.43
C LEU A 551 11.86 100.04 -53.57
N SER A 552 11.33 99.49 -54.66
CA SER A 552 12.08 99.25 -55.88
C SER A 552 11.49 100.08 -57.00
N CYS A 553 12.24 101.07 -57.46
CA CYS A 553 11.84 101.83 -58.63
C CYS A 553 12.10 101.02 -59.90
N GLU A 554 11.08 100.94 -60.77
CA GLU A 554 11.23 100.34 -62.10
C GLU A 554 12.40 100.98 -62.87
N ALA A 555 13.06 100.19 -63.71
CA ALA A 555 14.25 100.61 -64.43
C ALA A 555 14.03 101.92 -65.21
N GLY A 556 14.87 102.93 -64.96
CA GLY A 556 14.77 104.26 -65.54
C GLY A 556 14.16 105.31 -64.61
N LEU A 557 13.50 104.89 -63.53
CA LEU A 557 13.04 105.77 -62.46
C LEU A 557 14.09 105.87 -61.36
N THR A 558 14.13 107.01 -60.67
CA THR A 558 14.98 107.23 -59.49
C THR A 558 14.09 107.52 -58.30
N ASP A 559 14.40 106.92 -57.16
CA ASP A 559 13.76 107.28 -55.90
C ASP A 559 14.15 108.72 -55.51
N CYS A 560 13.14 109.59 -55.45
CA CYS A 560 13.27 110.96 -54.97
C CYS A 560 12.26 111.19 -53.84
N ASN A 561 12.67 110.89 -52.60
CA ASN A 561 11.86 110.95 -51.37
C ASN A 561 10.61 110.05 -51.42
N ASP A 562 10.83 108.74 -51.48
CA ASP A 562 9.79 107.69 -51.46
C ASP A 562 8.83 107.73 -52.65
N LYS A 563 9.28 108.33 -53.75
CA LYS A 563 8.54 108.40 -55.00
C LYS A 563 9.49 108.15 -56.16
N CYS A 564 9.19 107.10 -56.92
CA CYS A 564 9.89 106.82 -58.16
C CYS A 564 9.51 107.86 -59.22
N VAL A 565 10.49 108.67 -59.63
CA VAL A 565 10.32 109.72 -60.63
C VAL A 565 11.33 109.56 -61.76
N ASP A 566 10.93 109.92 -62.97
CA ASP A 566 11.84 109.95 -64.11
C ASP A 566 12.59 111.28 -64.13
N ARG A 567 13.87 111.27 -63.73
CA ARG A 567 14.70 112.50 -63.70
C ARG A 567 15.00 113.08 -65.08
N GLN A 568 14.68 112.38 -66.17
CA GLN A 568 14.87 112.89 -67.53
C GLN A 568 13.68 113.72 -68.01
N THR A 569 12.48 113.47 -67.49
CA THR A 569 11.24 114.09 -67.98
C THR A 569 10.44 114.81 -66.89
N ASP A 570 10.62 114.44 -65.61
CA ASP A 570 9.94 115.09 -64.49
C ASP A 570 10.51 116.51 -64.26
N ARG A 571 9.65 117.50 -64.50
CA ARG A 571 9.97 118.92 -64.32
C ARG A 571 10.32 119.30 -62.88
N ALA A 572 9.83 118.55 -61.88
CA ALA A 572 10.12 118.79 -60.46
C ALA A 572 11.43 118.12 -59.99
N ASN A 573 11.97 117.17 -60.77
CA ASN A 573 13.13 116.35 -60.40
C ASN A 573 14.14 116.24 -61.56
N CYS A 574 14.30 117.32 -62.33
CA CYS A 574 15.02 117.30 -63.59
C CYS A 574 16.53 117.19 -63.37
N GLY A 575 17.14 116.09 -63.81
CA GLY A 575 18.57 115.78 -63.67
C GLY A 575 18.97 115.28 -62.27
N ALA A 576 18.35 115.81 -61.22
CA ALA A 576 18.52 115.36 -59.84
C ALA A 576 17.23 115.56 -59.03
N CYS A 577 17.04 114.76 -57.98
CA CYS A 577 15.89 114.86 -57.09
C CYS A 577 15.74 116.27 -56.51
N GLY A 578 14.52 116.80 -56.49
CA GLY A 578 14.20 118.15 -56.02
C GLY A 578 14.61 119.29 -56.95
N THR A 579 15.21 119.00 -58.11
CA THR A 579 15.61 120.04 -59.08
C THR A 579 14.42 120.45 -59.94
N THR A 580 13.72 121.49 -59.51
CA THR A 580 12.56 122.01 -60.24
C THR A 580 12.97 123.04 -61.30
N CYS A 581 12.55 122.85 -62.55
CA CYS A 581 12.83 123.81 -63.61
C CYS A 581 12.06 125.13 -63.42
N ASN A 582 12.71 126.27 -63.71
CA ASN A 582 12.09 127.61 -63.59
C ASN A 582 10.85 127.77 -64.50
N ALA A 583 9.97 128.71 -64.19
CA ALA A 583 8.77 128.97 -65.00
C ALA A 583 9.15 129.28 -66.47
N GLY A 584 8.50 128.60 -67.42
CA GLY A 584 8.79 128.70 -68.87
C GLY A 584 9.83 127.71 -69.43
N SER A 585 10.38 126.81 -68.60
CA SER A 585 11.29 125.74 -69.04
C SER A 585 10.68 124.34 -68.89
N VAL A 586 11.24 123.33 -69.55
CA VAL A 586 10.84 121.91 -69.39
C VAL A 586 12.09 121.06 -69.14
N CYS A 587 11.91 119.88 -68.54
CA CYS A 587 12.98 118.91 -68.45
C CYS A 587 13.14 118.25 -69.82
N ASN A 588 14.24 118.53 -70.51
CA ASN A 588 14.38 118.25 -71.93
C ASN A 588 14.78 116.79 -72.25
N GLY A 589 14.18 115.78 -71.62
CA GLY A 589 14.43 114.35 -71.91
C GLY A 589 15.86 113.86 -71.67
N SER A 590 16.82 114.75 -71.40
CA SER A 590 18.21 114.47 -71.04
C SER A 590 18.53 114.90 -69.61
N GLY A 591 17.51 115.26 -68.83
CA GLY A 591 17.68 115.69 -67.44
C GLY A 591 18.19 117.12 -67.27
N VAL A 592 17.99 118.00 -68.26
CA VAL A 592 18.39 119.41 -68.17
C VAL A 592 17.19 120.34 -68.35
N CYS A 593 17.08 121.36 -67.49
CA CYS A 593 16.05 122.39 -67.64
C CYS A 593 16.40 123.30 -68.81
N ALA A 594 15.57 123.30 -69.87
CA ALA A 594 15.75 124.16 -71.05
C ALA A 594 14.49 124.99 -71.34
N LEU A 595 14.66 126.22 -71.84
CA LEU A 595 13.54 127.07 -72.25
C LEU A 595 12.77 126.42 -73.40
N SER A 596 11.44 126.42 -73.28
CA SER A 596 10.53 125.98 -74.32
C SER A 596 10.08 127.20 -75.14
N CYS A 597 10.61 127.36 -76.35
CA CYS A 597 10.07 128.33 -77.32
C CYS A 597 9.10 127.59 -78.25
N GLN A 598 7.80 127.88 -78.15
CA GLN A 598 6.81 127.38 -79.11
C GLN A 598 7.00 128.11 -80.46
N SER A 599 7.09 127.35 -81.55
CA SER A 599 7.20 127.87 -82.92
C SER A 599 5.92 128.61 -83.33
N GLY A 600 6.04 129.90 -83.63
CA GLY A 600 5.07 130.69 -84.40
C GLY A 600 5.73 131.19 -85.67
#